data_AF-A0A7J4Q532-F1
#
_entry.id   AF-A0A7J4Q532-F1
#
_cell.length_a   1.000
_cell.length_b   1.000
_cell.length_c   1.000
_cell.angle_alpha   90.00
_cell.angle_beta   90.00
_cell.angle_gamma   90.00
#
_symmetry.space_group_name_H-M   'P 1'
#
loop_
_entity.id
_entity.type
_entity.pdbx_description
1 polymer ?
#
loop_
_entity_poly.entity_id
_entity_poly.type
_entity_poly.pdbx_seq_one_letter_code
_entity_poly.pdbx_strand_id
1 'polypeptide(L)'
;ASLRPVHSWSAYCVSKAGLDMWSRCLAEEGQDLNISSISVAPGVVDTGMQREIRSVAPEDFPSLETFIGLHEDGHLVASDIVAKQLYELVTAHSMDQSGMRFDVRDL
;
A
#
# COMPACT_ATOMS: atom_id res chain seq x y z
N ALA A 1 1.49 1.57 -5.55
CA ALA A 1 0.84 2.79 -6.09
C ALA A 1 -0.45 3.15 -5.37
N SER A 2 -0.67 4.45 -5.16
CA SER A 2 -2.03 5.01 -5.10
C SER A 2 -2.55 5.16 -6.54
N LEU A 3 -3.60 4.41 -6.88
CA LEU A 3 -4.21 4.41 -8.21
C LEU A 3 -5.51 5.21 -8.28
N ARG A 4 -6.00 5.64 -7.11
CA ARG A 4 -7.22 6.45 -6.97
C ARG A 4 -6.89 7.67 -6.12
N PRO A 5 -7.33 8.87 -6.50
CA PRO A 5 -7.17 10.05 -5.68
C PRO A 5 -8.04 9.96 -4.42
N VAL A 6 -7.56 10.52 -3.32
CA VAL A 6 -8.31 10.68 -2.07
C VAL A 6 -8.27 12.17 -1.70
N HIS A 7 -9.43 12.74 -1.38
CA HIS A 7 -9.53 14.15 -1.01
C HIS A 7 -8.65 14.44 0.23
N SER A 8 -8.06 15.63 0.29
CA SER A 8 -7.13 16.05 1.36
C SER A 8 -5.84 15.21 1.45
N TRP A 9 -5.59 14.26 0.55
CA TRP A 9 -4.44 13.33 0.58
C TRP A 9 -3.57 13.42 -0.68
N SER A 10 -3.55 14.56 -1.37
CA SER A 10 -2.79 14.75 -2.61
C SER A 10 -1.30 14.39 -2.45
N ALA A 11 -0.65 14.89 -1.39
CA ALA A 11 0.75 14.58 -1.10
C ALA A 11 0.98 13.07 -0.89
N TYR A 12 0.11 12.41 -0.12
CA TYR A 12 0.16 10.96 0.06
C TYR A 12 -0.02 10.22 -1.27
N CYS A 13 -1.04 10.57 -2.05
CA CYS A 13 -1.34 9.92 -3.33
C CYS A 13 -0.20 10.08 -4.33
N VAL A 14 0.33 11.29 -4.49
CA VAL A 14 1.44 11.59 -5.39
C VAL A 14 2.70 10.85 -4.95
N SER A 15 3.04 10.85 -3.65
CA SER A 15 4.22 10.14 -3.16
C SER A 15 4.16 8.63 -3.43
N LYS A 16 2.99 8.00 -3.25
CA LYS A 16 2.81 6.56 -3.48
C LYS A 16 2.72 6.21 -4.96
N ALA A 17 2.22 7.10 -5.81
CA ALA A 17 2.27 6.92 -7.26
C ALA A 17 3.71 7.06 -7.78
N GLY A 18 4.45 8.06 -7.30
CA GLY A 18 5.86 8.27 -7.61
C GLY A 18 6.73 7.09 -7.17
N LEU A 19 6.54 6.58 -5.95
CA LEU A 19 7.26 5.41 -5.44
C LEU A 19 7.02 4.15 -6.27
N ASP A 20 5.80 3.95 -6.77
CA ASP A 20 5.46 2.82 -7.63
C ASP A 20 6.17 2.92 -8.99
N MET A 21 6.16 4.11 -9.60
CA MET A 21 6.88 4.34 -10.85
C MET A 21 8.38 4.16 -10.65
N TRP A 22 8.94 4.72 -9.57
CA TRP A 22 10.35 4.55 -9.22
C TRP A 22 10.71 3.07 -9.03
N SER A 23 9.85 2.28 -8.40
CA SER A 23 10.06 0.84 -8.24
C SER A 23 10.13 0.10 -9.59
N ARG A 24 9.35 0.54 -10.59
CA ARG A 24 9.41 -0.01 -11.96
C ARG A 24 10.68 0.42 -12.69
N CYS A 25 11.09 1.69 -12.58
CA CYS A 25 12.36 2.15 -13.13
C CYS A 25 13.53 1.34 -12.55
N LEU A 26 13.55 1.11 -11.24
CA LEU A 26 14.57 0.29 -10.58
C LEU A 26 14.58 -1.17 -11.08
N ALA A 27 13.41 -1.74 -11.40
CA ALA A 27 13.32 -3.08 -11.97
C ALA A 27 13.97 -3.17 -13.36
N GLU A 28 13.71 -2.18 -14.23
CA GLU A 28 14.28 -2.10 -15.58
C GLU A 28 15.80 -1.82 -15.52
N GLU A 29 16.23 -0.87 -14.71
CA GLU A 29 17.64 -0.47 -14.58
C GLU A 29 18.48 -1.52 -13.82
N GLY A 30 17.86 -2.25 -12.90
CA GLY A 30 18.51 -3.22 -12.03
C GLY A 30 18.65 -4.63 -12.59
N GLN A 31 18.00 -4.93 -13.72
CA GLN A 31 17.92 -6.29 -14.27
C GLN A 31 19.30 -6.90 -14.54
N ASP A 32 20.19 -6.16 -15.20
CA ASP A 32 21.56 -6.63 -15.53
C ASP A 32 22.46 -6.73 -14.28
N LEU A 33 22.05 -6.14 -13.16
CA LEU A 33 22.75 -6.17 -11.87
C LEU A 33 22.18 -7.24 -10.93
N ASN A 34 21.22 -8.04 -11.39
CA ASN A 34 20.50 -9.00 -10.56
C ASN A 34 19.81 -8.34 -9.35
N ILE A 35 19.27 -7.13 -9.57
CA ILE A 35 18.45 -6.40 -8.60
C ILE A 35 16.99 -6.52 -9.05
N SER A 36 16.14 -7.07 -8.19
CA SER A 36 14.69 -7.06 -8.37
C SER A 36 14.05 -5.92 -7.60
N SER A 37 12.88 -5.48 -8.07
CA SER A 37 12.06 -4.48 -7.39
C SER A 37 10.59 -4.78 -7.59
N ILE A 38 9.80 -4.78 -6.52
CA ILE A 38 8.36 -4.98 -6.56
C ILE A 38 7.67 -3.91 -5.70
N SER A 39 6.42 -3.61 -6.03
CA SER A 39 5.58 -2.74 -5.22
C SER A 39 4.47 -3.54 -4.56
N VAL A 40 4.30 -3.44 -3.24
CA VAL A 40 3.23 -4.14 -2.52
C VAL A 40 2.27 -3.16 -1.86
N ALA A 41 0.98 -3.34 -2.10
CA ALA A 41 -0.09 -2.63 -1.40
C ALA A 41 -0.59 -3.50 -0.23
N PRO A 42 -0.41 -3.05 1.02
CA PRO A 42 -0.75 -3.84 2.21
C PRO A 42 -2.25 -3.86 2.54
N GLY A 43 -3.12 -3.33 1.68
CA GLY A 43 -4.55 -3.19 1.95
C GLY A 43 -4.84 -2.16 3.06
N VAL A 44 -5.99 -2.32 3.72
CA VAL A 44 -6.39 -1.48 4.86
C VAL A 44 -6.05 -2.22 6.15
N VAL A 45 -4.99 -1.77 6.82
CA VAL A 45 -4.40 -2.48 7.96
C VAL A 45 -4.75 -1.76 9.27
N ASP A 46 -5.10 -2.52 10.30
CA ASP A 46 -5.30 -1.99 11.65
C ASP A 46 -3.95 -1.54 12.23
N THR A 47 -3.69 -0.23 12.12
CA THR A 47 -2.43 0.42 12.49
C THR A 47 -2.71 1.78 13.11
N GLY A 48 -1.67 2.38 13.71
CA GLY A 48 -1.74 3.74 14.24
C GLY A 48 -2.19 4.77 13.18
N MET A 49 -1.76 4.62 11.93
CA MET A 49 -2.19 5.50 10.82
C MET A 49 -3.71 5.46 10.63
N GLN A 50 -4.31 4.27 10.62
CA GLN A 50 -5.76 4.15 10.41
C GLN A 50 -6.53 4.77 11.59
N ARG A 51 -5.99 4.66 12.82
CA ARG A 51 -6.52 5.34 14.02
C ARG A 51 -6.47 6.86 13.91
N GLU A 52 -5.35 7.40 13.47
CA GLU A 52 -5.16 8.85 13.27
C GLU A 52 -6.18 9.39 12.25
N ILE A 53 -6.36 8.68 11.13
CA ILE A 53 -7.35 9.04 10.10
C ILE A 53 -8.77 9.09 10.66
N ARG A 54 -9.14 8.18 11.58
CA ARG A 54 -10.46 8.21 12.23
C ARG A 54 -10.62 9.29 13.30
N SER A 55 -9.54 9.98 13.68
CA SER A 55 -9.53 11.02 14.73
C SER A 55 -9.52 12.45 14.20
N VAL A 56 -9.38 12.64 12.88
CA VAL A 56 -9.39 13.98 12.26
C VAL A 56 -10.80 14.57 12.25
N ALA A 57 -10.89 15.90 12.18
CA ALA A 57 -12.17 16.58 12.05
C ALA A 57 -12.85 16.22 10.71
N PRO A 58 -14.18 15.99 10.68
CA PRO A 58 -14.89 15.67 9.44
C PRO A 58 -14.70 16.72 8.34
N GLU A 59 -14.56 17.99 8.72
CA GLU A 59 -14.35 19.11 7.78
C GLU A 59 -13.02 19.00 7.02
N ASP A 60 -11.99 18.41 7.63
CA ASP A 60 -10.65 18.28 7.04
C ASP A 60 -10.53 17.04 6.14
N PHE A 61 -11.40 16.05 6.34
CA PHE A 61 -11.34 14.78 5.63
C PHE A 61 -12.73 14.26 5.22
N PRO A 62 -13.22 14.62 4.02
CA PRO A 62 -14.56 14.25 3.56
C PRO A 62 -14.84 12.74 3.50
N SER A 63 -13.79 11.90 3.42
CA SER A 63 -13.92 10.44 3.39
C SER A 63 -13.90 9.80 4.79
N LEU A 64 -13.92 10.57 5.88
CA LEU A 64 -13.82 10.08 7.26
C LEU A 64 -14.80 8.95 7.56
N GLU A 65 -16.08 9.11 7.22
CA GLU A 65 -17.12 8.10 7.48
C GLU A 65 -16.80 6.75 6.83
N THR A 66 -16.16 6.75 5.65
CA THR A 66 -15.71 5.50 5.00
C THR A 66 -14.67 4.77 5.85
N PHE A 67 -13.72 5.49 6.45
CA PHE A 67 -12.68 4.87 7.29
C PHE A 67 -13.21 4.45 8.66
N ILE A 68 -14.22 5.13 9.18
CA ILE A 68 -14.96 4.70 10.37
C ILE A 68 -15.70 3.39 10.08
N GLY A 69 -16.48 3.33 9.01
CA GLY A 69 -17.20 2.12 8.59
C GLY A 69 -16.28 0.93 8.38
N LEU A 70 -15.12 1.11 7.73
CA LEU A 70 -14.11 0.04 7.57
C LEU A 70 -13.67 -0.58 8.91
N HIS A 71 -13.61 0.22 9.98
CA HIS A 71 -13.28 -0.28 11.32
C HIS A 71 -14.47 -0.96 11.99
N GLU A 72 -15.64 -0.30 11.99
CA GLU A 72 -16.85 -0.80 12.65
C GLU A 72 -17.35 -2.11 12.03
N ASP A 73 -17.23 -2.24 10.71
CA ASP A 73 -17.62 -3.43 9.96
C ASP A 73 -16.54 -4.54 9.97
N GLY A 74 -15.40 -4.33 10.64
CA GLY A 74 -14.34 -5.34 10.77
C GLY A 74 -13.54 -5.61 9.48
N HIS A 75 -13.46 -4.64 8.56
CA HIS A 75 -12.72 -4.78 7.29
C HIS A 75 -11.21 -4.50 7.41
N LEU A 76 -10.71 -4.18 8.61
CA LEU A 76 -9.29 -3.95 8.85
C LEU A 76 -8.57 -5.27 9.06
N VAL A 77 -7.48 -5.47 8.34
CA VAL A 77 -6.64 -6.66 8.50
C VAL A 77 -5.65 -6.42 9.64
N ALA A 78 -5.47 -7.42 10.50
CA ALA A 78 -4.47 -7.36 11.56
C ALA A 78 -3.05 -7.30 10.95
N SER A 79 -2.18 -6.48 11.57
CA SER A 79 -0.86 -6.18 11.02
C SER A 79 0.08 -7.40 10.94
N ASP A 80 -0.09 -8.39 11.81
CA ASP A 80 0.64 -9.65 11.81
C ASP A 80 0.31 -10.52 10.59
N ILE A 81 -0.96 -10.56 10.18
CA ILE A 81 -1.41 -11.25 8.97
C ILE A 81 -0.74 -10.62 7.73
N VAL A 82 -0.81 -9.29 7.62
CA VAL A 82 -0.21 -8.56 6.49
C VAL A 82 1.31 -8.71 6.48
N ALA A 83 1.96 -8.68 7.65
CA ALA A 83 3.40 -8.89 7.76
C ALA A 83 3.82 -10.28 7.28
N LYS A 84 3.04 -11.32 7.56
CA LYS A 84 3.29 -12.67 7.05
C LYS A 84 3.21 -12.74 5.52
N GLN A 85 2.16 -12.15 4.93
CA GLN A 85 2.02 -12.10 3.47
C GLN A 85 3.16 -11.31 2.79
N LEU A 86 3.57 -10.19 3.40
CA LEU A 86 4.73 -9.42 2.93
C LEU A 86 6.03 -10.21 3.02
N TYR A 87 6.24 -10.94 4.12
CA TYR A 87 7.43 -11.78 4.29
C TYR A 87 7.56 -12.83 3.18
N GLU A 88 6.46 -13.50 2.83
CA GLU A 88 6.44 -14.47 1.74
C GLU A 88 6.81 -13.82 0.39
N LEU A 89 6.24 -12.66 0.06
CA LEU A 89 6.61 -11.93 -1.16
C LEU A 89 8.08 -11.49 -1.16
N VAL A 90 8.57 -10.90 -0.08
CA VAL A 90 9.95 -10.40 0.00
C VAL A 90 10.96 -11.53 -0.15
N THR A 91 10.66 -12.72 0.37
CA THR A 91 11.60 -13.85 0.39
C THR A 91 11.48 -14.79 -0.80
N ALA A 92 10.33 -14.84 -1.47
CA ALA A 92 10.08 -15.82 -2.54
C ALA A 92 9.78 -15.21 -3.92
N HIS A 93 9.65 -13.89 -4.07
CA HIS A 93 9.48 -13.32 -5.41
C HIS A 93 10.69 -13.61 -6.30
N SER A 94 10.43 -13.75 -7.59
CA SER A 94 11.43 -14.04 -8.62
C SER A 94 11.73 -12.81 -9.49
N MET A 95 12.79 -12.89 -10.29
CA MET A 95 13.12 -11.86 -11.28
C MET A 95 12.00 -11.68 -12.33
N ASP A 96 11.25 -12.74 -12.65
CA ASP A 96 10.11 -12.68 -13.57
C ASP A 96 8.97 -11.81 -13.03
N GLN A 97 8.96 -11.56 -11.71
CA GLN A 97 8.00 -10.70 -11.03
C GLN A 97 8.53 -9.28 -10.81
N SER A 98 9.76 -8.97 -11.23
CA SER A 98 10.33 -7.63 -11.11
C SER A 98 9.48 -6.61 -11.87
N GLY A 99 9.27 -5.44 -11.28
CA GLY A 99 8.39 -4.38 -11.79
C GLY A 99 6.91 -4.60 -11.51
N MET A 100 6.49 -5.78 -11.02
CA MET A 100 5.08 -6.04 -10.72
C MET A 100 4.61 -5.34 -9.44
N ARG A 101 3.30 -5.07 -9.41
CA ARG A 101 2.59 -4.61 -8.23
C ARG A 101 1.72 -5.73 -7.67
N PHE A 102 1.85 -5.99 -6.38
CA PHE A 102 1.02 -6.92 -5.63
C PHE A 102 0.07 -6.17 -4.71
N ASP A 103 -1.08 -6.77 -4.43
CA ASP A 103 -2.03 -6.32 -3.42
C ASP A 103 -2.28 -7.50 -2.49
N VAL A 104 -2.08 -7.32 -1.18
CA VAL A 104 -2.16 -8.44 -0.23
C VAL A 104 -3.55 -9.07 -0.12
N ARG A 105 -4.57 -8.39 -0.65
CA ARG A 105 -5.95 -8.90 -0.74
C ARG A 105 -6.14 -9.93 -1.86
N ASP A 106 -5.22 -9.95 -2.82
CA ASP A 106 -5.26 -10.82 -4.00
C ASP A 106 -4.23 -11.98 -3.90
N LEU A 107 -3.56 -12.11 -2.75
CA LEU A 107 -2.54 -13.15 -2.46
C LEU A 107 -3.15 -14.38 -1.79
#